data_AF-T0ZEI6-F1
#
_entry.id   AF-T0ZEI6-F1
#
_cell.length_a   1.000
_cell.length_b   1.000
_cell.length_c   1.000
_cell.angle_alpha   90.00
_cell.angle_beta   90.00
_cell.angle_gamma   90.00
#
_symmetry.space_group_name_H-M   'P 1'
#
loop_
_entity.id
_entity.type
_entity.pdbx_description
1 polymer ?
#
loop_
_entity_poly.entity_id
_entity_poly.type
_entity_poly.pdbx_seq_one_letter_code
_entity_poly.pdbx_strand_id
1 'polypeptide(L)'
;MANTQYNGQAIFAGTGTTGPAYDSSGNYLGGGNAPTRTVADGVSIPIGVTGPSIFGTGATGLLENSTGPPPTLGVLAQTVSDLRAGNLSAVEGTDLSNLENAIVPVENQAAVLGANYQRAQEFSQQAQDLQASIAQQLSAIQDVNLAQATTDLQMQQNTYQSALWAYSKSLVPTLAQY
;
A
#
# COMPACT_ATOMS: atom_id res chain seq x y z
N MET A 1 -24.16 0.90 -1.28
CA MET A 1 -22.82 0.96 -1.91
C MET A 1 -21.86 1.88 -1.15
N ALA A 2 -22.27 3.07 -0.72
CA ALA A 2 -21.40 4.00 0.03
C ALA A 2 -20.88 3.47 1.38
N ASN A 3 -21.51 2.43 1.94
CA ASN A 3 -21.09 1.74 3.16
C ASN A 3 -20.51 0.34 2.90
N THR A 4 -19.97 0.07 1.71
CA THR A 4 -19.26 -1.19 1.45
C THR A 4 -18.09 -1.32 2.42
N GLN A 5 -17.92 -2.51 3.00
CA GLN A 5 -16.91 -2.77 4.03
C GLN A 5 -15.88 -3.78 3.56
N TYR A 6 -14.66 -3.60 4.04
CA TYR A 6 -13.58 -4.57 3.97
C TYR A 6 -13.03 -4.77 5.38
N ASN A 7 -13.05 -6.02 5.88
CA ASN A 7 -12.65 -6.37 7.24
C ASN A 7 -13.33 -5.52 8.34
N GLY A 8 -14.62 -5.20 8.16
CA GLY A 8 -15.39 -4.40 9.13
C GLY A 8 -15.13 -2.88 9.09
N GLN A 9 -14.29 -2.41 8.17
CA GLN A 9 -14.04 -0.99 7.92
C GLN A 9 -14.68 -0.55 6.61
N ALA A 10 -15.46 0.54 6.63
CA ALA A 10 -16.03 1.08 5.42
C ALA A 10 -14.94 1.66 4.50
N ILE A 11 -14.92 1.23 3.24
CA ILE A 11 -13.84 1.55 2.28
C ILE A 11 -13.81 3.03 1.87
N PHE A 12 -14.90 3.75 2.10
CA PHE A 12 -15.06 5.17 1.79
C PHE A 12 -15.03 6.05 3.05
N ALA A 13 -14.74 5.50 4.24
CA ALA A 13 -14.71 6.27 5.49
C ALA A 13 -13.41 7.04 5.73
N GLY A 14 -12.48 7.08 4.78
CA GLY A 14 -11.18 7.72 4.96
C GLY A 14 -10.39 7.11 6.14
N THR A 15 -9.68 7.95 6.88
CA THR A 15 -8.99 7.60 8.14
C THR A 15 -9.95 7.54 9.35
N GLY A 16 -11.26 7.40 9.14
CA GLY A 16 -12.28 7.37 10.19
C GLY A 16 -12.30 6.07 11.01
N THR A 17 -13.17 6.03 12.01
CA THR A 17 -13.35 4.88 12.92
C THR A 17 -14.04 3.69 12.24
N THR A 18 -14.00 2.53 12.90
CA THR A 18 -14.78 1.33 12.52
C THR A 18 -16.27 1.64 12.59
N GLY A 19 -16.93 1.60 11.43
CA GLY A 19 -18.34 1.93 11.29
C GLY A 19 -18.71 2.24 9.84
N PRO A 20 -19.98 2.56 9.57
CA PRO A 20 -20.40 3.02 8.25
C PRO A 20 -19.78 4.40 7.92
N ALA A 21 -19.46 4.62 6.65
CA ALA A 21 -18.97 5.91 6.15
C ALA A 21 -20.08 6.98 6.09
N TYR A 22 -21.33 6.55 5.97
CA TYR A 22 -22.51 7.40 5.86
C TYR A 22 -23.64 6.92 6.77
N ASP A 23 -24.38 7.86 7.36
CA ASP A 23 -25.62 7.55 8.07
C ASP A 23 -26.81 7.34 7.09
N SER A 24 -28.01 7.09 7.64
CA SER A 24 -29.24 6.92 6.85
C SER A 24 -29.69 8.20 6.13
N SER A 25 -29.22 9.36 6.59
CA SER A 25 -29.49 10.67 6.02
C SER A 25 -28.41 11.10 5.02
N GLY A 26 -27.45 10.22 4.72
CA GLY A 26 -26.36 10.49 3.79
C GLY A 26 -25.33 11.48 4.31
N ASN A 27 -25.28 11.74 5.62
CA ASN A 27 -24.22 12.52 6.22
C ASN A 27 -22.95 11.68 6.29
N TYR A 28 -21.82 12.27 5.91
CA TYR A 28 -20.52 11.60 6.01
C TYR A 28 -20.06 11.53 7.46
N LEU A 29 -19.82 10.31 7.95
CA LEU A 29 -19.35 10.00 9.30
C LEU A 29 -17.85 9.67 9.36
N GLY A 30 -17.21 9.54 8.19
CA GLY A 30 -15.82 9.12 8.08
C GLY A 30 -14.81 10.23 8.41
N GLY A 31 -13.53 9.87 8.38
CA GLY A 31 -12.42 10.81 8.53
C GLY A 31 -12.23 11.65 7.26
N GLY A 32 -11.82 12.90 7.43
CA GLY A 32 -11.62 13.85 6.31
C GLY A 32 -10.39 13.55 5.43
N ASN A 33 -9.52 12.63 5.83
CA ASN A 33 -8.31 12.28 5.10
C ASN A 33 -8.40 10.90 4.46
N ALA A 34 -7.78 10.73 3.30
CA ALA A 34 -7.58 9.43 2.69
C ALA A 34 -6.51 8.63 3.46
N PRO A 35 -6.69 7.32 3.67
CA PRO A 35 -5.67 6.48 4.30
C PRO A 35 -4.44 6.37 3.39
N THR A 36 -3.26 6.45 3.98
CA THR A 36 -1.97 6.33 3.29
C THR A 36 -1.18 5.14 3.79
N ARG A 37 -0.27 4.64 2.95
CA ARG A 37 0.67 3.57 3.27
C ARG A 37 2.07 4.01 2.88
N THR A 38 3.01 3.91 3.81
CA THR A 38 4.43 4.10 3.53
C THR A 38 4.95 2.90 2.77
N VAL A 39 5.62 3.15 1.64
CA VAL A 39 6.12 2.11 0.71
C VAL A 39 7.64 2.16 0.53
N ALA A 40 8.26 3.28 0.86
CA ALA A 40 9.71 3.44 0.96
C ALA A 40 10.03 4.57 1.96
N ASP A 41 11.30 4.77 2.26
CA ASP A 41 11.72 5.88 3.13
C ASP A 41 11.28 7.23 2.53
N GLY A 42 10.53 8.00 3.31
CA GLY A 42 9.93 9.27 2.86
C GLY A 42 8.80 9.17 1.82
N VAL A 43 8.43 7.97 1.33
CA VAL A 43 7.41 7.80 0.29
C VAL A 43 6.16 7.14 0.86
N SER A 44 5.04 7.88 0.84
CA SER A 44 3.72 7.36 1.18
C SER A 44 2.74 7.55 0.02
N ILE A 45 1.92 6.54 -0.22
CA ILE A 45 0.88 6.56 -1.26
C ILE A 45 -0.51 6.48 -0.63
N PRO A 46 -1.53 7.17 -1.18
CA PRO A 46 -2.92 6.95 -0.79
C PRO A 46 -3.35 5.53 -1.19
N ILE A 47 -3.95 4.79 -0.26
CA ILE A 47 -4.46 3.43 -0.49
C ILE A 47 -5.99 3.36 -0.47
N GLY A 48 -6.64 4.51 -0.34
CA GLY A 48 -8.09 4.64 -0.29
C GLY A 48 -8.50 6.07 -0.53
N VAL A 49 -9.77 6.36 -0.27
CA VAL A 49 -10.43 7.62 -0.59
C VAL A 49 -11.48 7.95 0.47
N THR A 50 -11.94 9.19 0.45
CA THR A 50 -13.03 9.65 1.31
C THR A 50 -14.34 9.63 0.53
N GLY A 51 -15.44 9.38 1.21
CA GLY A 51 -16.77 9.45 0.61
C GLY A 51 -17.02 10.78 -0.10
N PRO A 52 -16.75 11.93 0.53
CA PRO A 52 -16.90 13.25 -0.08
C PRO A 52 -16.15 13.44 -1.41
N SER A 53 -15.00 12.78 -1.61
CA SER A 53 -14.26 12.90 -2.88
C SER A 53 -14.90 12.12 -4.03
N ILE A 54 -15.77 11.14 -3.73
CA ILE A 54 -16.50 10.34 -4.71
C ILE A 54 -17.92 10.87 -4.88
N PHE A 55 -18.63 11.03 -3.76
CA PHE A 55 -20.06 11.28 -3.74
C PHE A 55 -20.40 12.76 -3.56
N GLY A 56 -19.41 13.64 -3.41
CA GLY A 56 -19.62 15.06 -3.16
C GLY A 56 -20.21 15.37 -1.78
N THR A 57 -20.56 16.63 -1.56
CA THR A 57 -21.09 17.16 -0.30
C THR A 57 -22.17 18.19 -0.57
N GLY A 58 -23.10 18.36 0.35
CA GLY A 58 -24.15 19.36 0.26
C GLY A 58 -25.17 19.04 -0.84
N ALA A 59 -25.82 20.10 -1.33
CA ALA A 59 -26.85 19.99 -2.38
C ALA A 59 -26.31 19.50 -3.73
N THR A 60 -25.01 19.62 -3.97
CA THR A 60 -24.35 19.11 -5.18
C THR A 60 -23.81 17.68 -4.99
N GLY A 61 -23.83 17.15 -3.77
CA GLY A 61 -23.48 15.77 -3.47
C GLY A 61 -24.60 14.79 -3.83
N LEU A 62 -24.25 13.54 -4.12
CA LEU A 62 -25.20 12.48 -4.49
C LEU A 62 -26.09 12.05 -3.32
N LEU A 63 -25.53 11.97 -2.11
CA LEU A 63 -26.09 11.18 -1.02
C LEU A 63 -26.78 12.00 0.07
N GLU A 64 -26.46 13.29 0.20
CA GLU A 64 -26.95 14.09 1.32
C GLU A 64 -28.48 14.17 1.33
N ASN A 65 -29.08 14.01 2.50
CA ASN A 65 -30.52 14.11 2.72
C ASN A 65 -30.74 14.58 4.16
N SER A 66 -30.24 15.78 4.44
CA SER A 66 -30.36 16.40 5.75
C SER A 66 -31.71 17.10 5.88
N THR A 67 -32.44 16.75 6.94
CA THR A 67 -33.69 17.42 7.34
C THR A 67 -33.47 18.54 8.37
N GLY A 68 -32.21 18.81 8.75
CA GLY A 68 -31.87 19.93 9.63
C GLY A 68 -32.14 21.28 8.97
N PRO A 69 -32.16 22.41 9.70
CA PRO A 69 -32.37 23.73 9.10
C PRO A 69 -31.03 24.40 8.71
N PRO A 70 -30.82 24.82 7.44
CA PRO A 70 -31.70 24.60 6.28
C PRO A 70 -31.60 23.15 5.75
N PRO A 71 -32.71 22.57 5.25
CA PRO A 71 -32.68 21.21 4.74
C PRO A 71 -31.83 21.15 3.47
N THR A 72 -30.96 20.16 3.41
CA THR A 72 -30.08 19.94 2.26
C THR A 72 -30.44 18.62 1.62
N LEU A 73 -30.97 18.70 0.40
CA LEU A 73 -31.16 17.56 -0.47
C LEU A 73 -30.00 17.53 -1.46
N GLY A 74 -29.23 16.45 -1.41
CA GLY A 74 -28.32 16.07 -2.46
C GLY A 74 -29.09 15.71 -3.74
N VAL A 75 -28.34 15.53 -4.81
CA VAL A 75 -28.87 15.39 -6.17
C VAL A 75 -29.92 14.28 -6.26
N LEU A 76 -29.66 13.08 -5.72
CA LEU A 76 -30.63 11.97 -5.82
C LEU A 76 -31.93 12.26 -5.06
N ALA A 77 -31.83 12.85 -3.86
CA ALA A 77 -32.99 13.16 -3.05
C ALA A 77 -33.83 14.28 -3.68
N GLN A 78 -33.16 15.28 -4.27
CA GLN A 78 -33.80 16.36 -5.02
C GLN A 78 -34.54 15.82 -6.25
N THR A 79 -33.89 15.01 -7.09
CA THR A 79 -34.52 14.43 -8.29
C THR A 79 -35.74 13.58 -7.95
N VAL A 80 -35.67 12.78 -6.88
CA VAL A 80 -36.82 11.99 -6.42
C VAL A 80 -37.96 12.88 -5.92
N SER A 81 -37.63 13.99 -5.24
CA SER A 81 -38.61 14.98 -4.79
C SER A 81 -39.34 15.62 -5.97
N ASP A 82 -38.61 16.11 -6.98
CA ASP A 82 -39.19 16.76 -8.15
C ASP A 82 -40.02 15.80 -9.01
N LEU A 83 -39.57 14.54 -9.18
CA LEU A 83 -40.36 13.48 -9.84
C LEU A 83 -41.69 13.22 -9.11
N ARG A 84 -41.67 13.14 -7.77
CA ARG A 84 -42.89 12.92 -6.97
C ARG A 84 -43.84 14.12 -6.98
N ALA A 85 -43.29 15.33 -7.09
CA ALA A 85 -44.07 16.56 -7.21
C ALA A 85 -44.63 16.79 -8.63
N GLY A 86 -44.21 15.98 -9.62
CA GLY A 86 -44.60 16.16 -11.02
C GLY A 86 -43.89 17.34 -11.70
N ASN A 87 -42.77 17.81 -11.14
CA ASN A 87 -42.00 18.95 -11.64
C ASN A 87 -41.05 18.53 -12.78
N LEU A 88 -41.63 18.08 -13.89
CA LEU A 88 -40.85 17.54 -15.02
C LEU A 88 -39.89 18.58 -15.63
N SER A 89 -40.21 19.87 -15.56
CA SER A 89 -39.34 20.94 -16.04
C SER A 89 -38.04 21.06 -15.25
N ALA A 90 -38.06 20.83 -13.93
CA ALA A 90 -36.84 20.80 -13.11
C ALA A 90 -36.04 19.51 -13.34
N VAL A 91 -36.74 18.38 -13.51
CA VAL A 91 -36.09 17.09 -13.81
C VAL A 91 -35.29 17.18 -15.11
N GLU A 92 -35.93 17.65 -16.19
CA GLU A 92 -35.28 17.78 -17.51
C GLU A 92 -34.25 18.91 -17.56
N GLY A 93 -34.49 20.01 -16.85
CA GLY A 93 -33.67 21.22 -16.95
C GLY A 93 -32.43 21.23 -16.04
N THR A 94 -32.55 20.77 -14.79
CA THR A 94 -31.50 20.91 -13.77
C THR A 94 -31.04 19.57 -13.21
N ASP A 95 -31.95 18.67 -12.89
CA ASP A 95 -31.61 17.48 -12.11
C ASP A 95 -30.76 16.49 -12.89
N LEU A 96 -31.06 16.27 -14.16
CA LEU A 96 -30.25 15.41 -15.03
C LEU A 96 -28.83 15.94 -15.17
N SER A 97 -28.66 17.26 -15.35
CA SER A 97 -27.33 17.86 -15.44
C SER A 97 -26.58 17.78 -14.10
N ASN A 98 -27.26 17.98 -12.98
CA ASN A 98 -26.67 17.81 -11.65
C ASN A 98 -26.25 16.36 -11.41
N LEU A 99 -27.03 15.37 -11.87
CA LEU A 99 -26.71 13.96 -11.77
C LEU A 99 -25.49 13.61 -12.63
N GLU A 100 -25.44 14.09 -13.87
CA GLU A 100 -24.29 13.89 -14.75
C GLU A 100 -23.01 14.49 -14.14
N ASN A 101 -23.09 15.72 -13.64
CA ASN A 101 -21.97 16.37 -12.94
C ASN A 101 -21.55 15.63 -11.67
N ALA A 102 -22.49 15.01 -10.95
CA ALA A 102 -22.21 14.27 -9.74
C ALA A 102 -21.63 12.87 -9.99
N ILE A 103 -21.76 12.33 -11.21
CA ILE A 103 -21.12 11.06 -11.64
C ILE A 103 -19.66 11.27 -12.02
N VAL A 104 -19.30 12.42 -12.59
CA VAL A 104 -17.92 12.72 -13.03
C VAL A 104 -16.85 12.51 -11.92
N PRO A 105 -17.06 12.94 -10.66
CA PRO A 105 -16.13 12.64 -9.57
C PRO A 105 -15.95 11.15 -9.30
N VAL A 106 -17.00 10.34 -9.46
CA VAL A 106 -16.94 8.88 -9.27
C VAL A 106 -15.98 8.26 -10.29
N GLU A 107 -16.10 8.65 -11.57
CA GLU A 107 -15.24 8.16 -12.65
C GLU A 107 -13.79 8.59 -12.45
N ASN A 108 -13.58 9.88 -12.15
CA ASN A 108 -12.25 10.43 -11.89
C ASN A 108 -11.58 9.72 -10.71
N GLN A 109 -12.32 9.48 -9.64
CA GLN A 109 -11.77 8.84 -8.46
C GLN A 109 -11.47 7.36 -8.70
N ALA A 110 -12.25 6.67 -9.53
CA ALA A 110 -11.95 5.31 -9.97
C ALA A 110 -10.64 5.25 -10.78
N ALA A 111 -10.40 6.20 -11.68
CA ALA A 111 -9.14 6.30 -12.42
C ALA A 111 -7.93 6.53 -11.50
N VAL A 112 -8.07 7.43 -10.52
CA VAL A 112 -7.02 7.67 -9.51
C VAL A 112 -6.74 6.43 -8.66
N LEU A 113 -7.79 5.68 -8.26
CA LEU A 113 -7.62 4.41 -7.54
C LEU A 113 -6.85 3.40 -8.39
N GLY A 114 -7.17 3.28 -9.68
CA GLY A 114 -6.47 2.41 -10.62
C GLY A 114 -4.98 2.76 -10.74
N ALA A 115 -4.66 4.06 -10.84
CA ALA A 115 -3.27 4.52 -10.87
C ALA A 115 -2.51 4.22 -9.56
N ASN A 116 -3.15 4.43 -8.40
CA ASN A 116 -2.55 4.12 -7.11
C ASN A 116 -2.32 2.61 -6.93
N TYR A 117 -3.24 1.78 -7.42
CA TYR A 117 -3.08 0.32 -7.44
C TYR A 117 -1.89 -0.10 -8.29
N GLN A 118 -1.76 0.45 -9.51
CA GLN A 118 -0.62 0.19 -10.38
C GLN A 118 0.71 0.58 -9.71
N ARG A 119 0.76 1.76 -9.09
CA ARG A 119 1.93 2.23 -8.36
C ARG A 119 2.29 1.33 -7.17
N ALA A 120 1.30 0.83 -6.44
CA ALA A 120 1.53 -0.11 -5.35
C ALA A 120 2.13 -1.45 -5.86
N GLN A 121 1.67 -1.95 -7.01
CA GLN A 121 2.25 -3.13 -7.65
C GLN A 121 3.71 -2.91 -8.07
N GLU A 122 4.02 -1.75 -8.65
CA GLU A 122 5.39 -1.40 -9.04
C GLU A 122 6.34 -1.35 -7.84
N PHE A 123 5.92 -0.74 -6.73
CA PHE A 123 6.70 -0.75 -5.50
C PHE A 123 6.87 -2.15 -4.91
N SER A 124 5.83 -2.99 -5.00
CA SER A 124 5.93 -4.40 -4.58
C SER A 124 6.99 -5.14 -5.39
N GLN A 125 7.05 -4.93 -6.71
CA GLN A 125 8.07 -5.56 -7.56
C GLN A 125 9.48 -5.05 -7.21
N GLN A 126 9.66 -3.74 -7.07
CA GLN A 126 10.96 -3.15 -6.67
C GLN A 126 11.44 -3.68 -5.31
N ALA A 127 10.53 -3.87 -4.35
CA ALA A 127 10.87 -4.44 -3.05
C ALA A 127 11.34 -5.90 -3.16
N GLN A 128 10.72 -6.71 -4.04
CA GLN A 128 11.16 -8.09 -4.30
C GLN A 128 12.53 -8.13 -4.98
N ASP A 129 12.77 -7.26 -5.96
CA ASP A 129 14.06 -7.18 -6.66
C ASP A 129 15.18 -6.75 -5.69
N LEU A 130 14.90 -5.78 -4.81
CA LEU A 130 15.83 -5.36 -3.75
C LEU A 130 16.13 -6.52 -2.77
N GLN A 131 15.10 -7.26 -2.35
CA GLN A 131 15.29 -8.42 -1.49
C GLN A 131 16.18 -9.49 -2.14
N ALA A 132 15.98 -9.76 -3.44
CA ALA A 132 16.82 -10.70 -4.18
C ALA A 132 18.27 -10.20 -4.28
N SER A 133 18.48 -8.90 -4.55
CA SER A 133 19.81 -8.31 -4.61
C SER A 133 20.55 -8.38 -3.26
N ILE A 134 19.86 -8.08 -2.16
CA ILE A 134 20.44 -8.18 -0.80
C ILE A 134 20.80 -9.64 -0.49
N ALA A 135 19.95 -10.61 -0.85
CA ALA A 135 20.23 -12.03 -0.66
C ALA A 135 21.48 -12.48 -1.46
N GLN A 136 21.62 -12.02 -2.71
CA GLN A 136 22.80 -12.31 -3.53
C GLN A 136 24.08 -11.71 -2.95
N GLN A 137 24.04 -10.46 -2.48
CA GLN A 137 25.18 -9.81 -1.84
C GLN A 137 25.59 -10.54 -0.56
N LEU A 138 24.61 -10.94 0.26
CA LEU A 138 24.87 -11.71 1.47
C LEU A 138 25.51 -13.07 1.16
N SER A 139 25.00 -13.80 0.15
CA SER A 139 25.59 -15.06 -0.30
C SER A 139 27.04 -14.87 -0.74
N ALA A 140 27.30 -13.86 -1.59
CA ALA A 140 28.65 -13.60 -2.09
C ALA A 140 29.65 -13.28 -0.94
N ILE A 141 29.23 -12.51 0.06
CA ILE A 141 30.07 -12.22 1.24
C ILE A 141 30.29 -13.49 2.07
N GLN A 142 29.26 -14.30 2.29
CA GLN A 142 29.36 -15.56 3.04
C GLN A 142 30.27 -16.57 2.33
N ASP A 143 30.16 -16.69 1.00
CA ASP A 143 30.98 -17.58 0.18
C ASP A 143 32.46 -17.17 0.20
N VAL A 144 32.76 -15.87 0.11
CA VAL A 144 34.13 -15.34 0.27
C VAL A 144 34.71 -15.71 1.63
N ASN A 145 33.93 -15.59 2.70
CA ASN A 145 34.39 -15.96 4.05
C ASN A 145 34.65 -17.47 4.20
N LEU A 146 33.83 -18.33 3.59
CA LEU A 146 34.04 -19.78 3.57
C LEU A 146 35.31 -20.17 2.79
N ALA A 147 35.56 -19.53 1.64
CA ALA A 147 36.78 -19.75 0.87
C ALA A 147 38.04 -19.33 1.64
N GLN A 148 37.98 -18.19 2.35
CA GLN A 148 39.08 -17.73 3.21
C GLN A 148 39.34 -18.71 4.36
N ALA A 149 38.29 -19.12 5.09
CA ALA A 149 38.42 -20.08 6.20
C ALA A 149 39.01 -21.42 5.75
N THR A 150 38.64 -21.91 4.56
CA THR A 150 39.19 -23.14 3.98
C THR A 150 40.67 -22.98 3.64
N THR A 151 41.07 -21.84 3.07
CA THR A 151 42.46 -21.54 2.72
C THR A 151 43.32 -21.44 3.98
N ASP A 152 42.83 -20.76 5.02
CA ASP A 152 43.53 -20.63 6.30
C ASP A 152 43.71 -21.98 6.98
N LEU A 153 42.69 -22.84 6.96
CA LEU A 153 42.78 -24.21 7.47
C LEU A 153 43.83 -25.02 6.71
N GLN A 154 43.87 -24.92 5.38
CA GLN A 154 44.85 -25.63 4.55
C GLN A 154 46.28 -25.16 4.83
N MET A 155 46.48 -23.85 5.01
CA MET A 155 47.78 -23.28 5.42
C MET A 155 48.22 -23.76 6.80
N GLN A 156 47.29 -23.82 7.77
CA GLN A 156 47.58 -24.34 9.10
C GLN A 156 47.94 -25.84 9.05
N GLN A 157 47.22 -26.64 8.27
CA GLN A 157 47.53 -28.06 8.07
C GLN A 157 48.91 -28.26 7.40
N ASN A 158 49.23 -27.48 6.36
CA ASN A 158 50.53 -27.54 5.68
C ASN A 158 51.68 -27.11 6.61
N THR A 159 51.49 -26.04 7.38
CA THR A 159 52.48 -25.59 8.38
C THR A 159 52.70 -26.66 9.45
N TYR A 160 51.62 -27.27 9.95
CA TYR A 160 51.68 -28.32 10.95
C TYR A 160 52.39 -29.58 10.43
N GLN A 161 52.07 -30.03 9.21
CA GLN A 161 52.79 -31.13 8.56
C GLN A 161 54.27 -30.78 8.35
N SER A 162 54.59 -29.56 7.92
CA SER A 162 55.98 -29.11 7.75
C SER A 162 56.75 -29.11 9.07
N ALA A 163 56.11 -28.68 10.17
CA ALA A 163 56.68 -28.74 11.51
C ALA A 163 56.92 -30.19 11.96
N LEU A 164 55.99 -31.12 11.69
CA LEU A 164 56.18 -32.55 11.95
C LEU A 164 57.34 -33.14 11.13
N TRP A 165 57.47 -32.77 9.86
CA TRP A 165 58.60 -33.19 9.01
C TRP A 165 59.94 -32.62 9.48
N ALA A 166 59.97 -31.36 9.91
CA ALA A 166 61.17 -30.75 10.49
C ALA A 166 61.55 -31.43 11.80
N TYR A 167 60.58 -31.73 12.66
CA TYR A 167 60.77 -32.45 13.91
C TYR A 167 61.22 -33.91 13.69
N SER A 168 60.63 -34.62 12.72
CA SER A 168 61.05 -35.98 12.38
C SER A 168 62.45 -36.02 11.77
N LYS A 169 62.84 -35.00 11.00
CA LYS A 169 64.19 -34.84 10.46
C LYS A 169 65.21 -34.38 11.52
N SER A 170 64.80 -33.62 12.54
CA SER A 170 65.67 -33.27 13.67
C SER A 170 65.82 -34.41 14.68
N LEU A 171 64.85 -35.34 14.73
CA LEU A 171 64.93 -36.58 15.51
C LEU A 171 65.80 -37.67 14.86
N VAL A 172 66.36 -37.44 13.66
CA VAL A 172 67.43 -38.28 13.11
C VAL A 172 68.78 -37.58 13.31
N PRO A 173 69.44 -37.73 14.47
CA PRO A 173 70.88 -37.52 14.54
C PRO A 173 71.58 -38.70 13.86
N THR A 174 72.55 -38.36 13.04
CA THR A 174 73.61 -39.24 12.53
C THR A 174 74.30 -39.96 13.70
N LEU A 175 73.85 -41.17 14.01
CA LEU A 175 74.53 -42.13 14.91
C LEU A 175 74.88 -43.44 14.20
N ALA A 176 74.99 -43.40 12.87
CA ALA A 176 75.58 -44.48 12.05
C ALA A 176 76.76 -43.95 11.19
N GLN A 177 77.52 -42.99 11.73
CA GLN A 177 78.89 -42.71 11.31
C GLN A 177 79.78 -42.64 12.56
N TYR A 178 80.01 -43.80 13.16
CA TYR A 178 81.33 -44.23 13.62
C TYR A 178 81.34 -45.76 13.65
#